data_AF-A0A7C9D0L5-F1
#
_entry.id   AF-A0A7C9D0L5-F1
#
_cell.length_a   1.000
_cell.length_b   1.000
_cell.length_c   1.000
_cell.angle_alpha   90.00
_cell.angle_beta   90.00
_cell.angle_gamma   90.00
#
_symmetry.space_group_name_H-M   'P 1'
#
loop_
_entity.id
_entity.type
_entity.pdbx_description
1 polymer ?
#
loop_
_entity_poly.entity_id
_entity_poly.type
_entity_poly.pdbx_seq_one_letter_code
_entity_poly.pdbx_strand_id
1 'polypeptide(L)'
;PSAEEQLAFKRAYQARYKHSLEEDVASHFSGDLRNLLLLLVSVYRYETEETDKKLAQVEAEILHDCIKDKSYNHDDILRILTTRSKAQLVTTFYHFKDAYGTPITESLASDEDSVFITALQAAILCIKSPEEYLEMVLSDAIHNHGADKDALTRVVITRAEKDLGKIKELHYKRHSVTLEEAVAKATSGDYETFILTLLGKEDH
;
A
#
# COMPACT_ATOMS: atom_id res chain seq x y z
N PRO A 1 -5.97 5.88 -3.28
CA PRO A 1 -6.70 6.72 -4.26
C PRO A 1 -8.20 6.38 -4.36
N SER A 2 -9.04 7.39 -4.61
CA SER A 2 -10.45 7.19 -4.98
C SER A 2 -10.59 6.59 -6.38
N ALA A 3 -11.78 6.11 -6.73
CA ALA A 3 -12.07 5.60 -8.08
C ALA A 3 -11.84 6.70 -9.15
N GLU A 4 -12.17 7.96 -8.84
CA GLU A 4 -11.94 9.10 -9.71
C GLU A 4 -10.46 9.40 -9.90
N GLU A 5 -9.66 9.39 -8.82
CA GLU A 5 -8.21 9.58 -8.90
C GLU A 5 -7.55 8.48 -9.74
N GLN A 6 -7.99 7.22 -9.60
CA GLN A 6 -7.50 6.10 -10.41
C GLN A 6 -7.81 6.31 -11.90
N LEU A 7 -9.03 6.72 -12.23
CA LEU A 7 -9.43 6.99 -13.61
C LEU A 7 -8.65 8.18 -14.21
N ALA A 8 -8.47 9.25 -13.45
CA ALA A 8 -7.67 10.40 -13.86
C ALA A 8 -6.22 10.01 -14.13
N PHE A 9 -5.62 9.19 -13.26
CA PHE A 9 -4.26 8.66 -13.44
C PHE A 9 -4.14 7.84 -14.73
N LYS A 10 -5.04 6.89 -14.96
CA LYS A 10 -5.03 6.06 -16.18
C LYS A 10 -5.15 6.89 -17.46
N ARG A 11 -6.03 7.90 -17.46
CA ARG A 11 -6.19 8.82 -18.59
C ARG A 11 -4.91 9.62 -18.84
N ALA A 12 -4.28 10.14 -17.79
CA ALA A 12 -3.02 10.87 -17.89
C ALA A 12 -1.88 9.97 -18.40
N TYR A 13 -1.81 8.72 -17.92
CA TYR A 13 -0.85 7.72 -18.36
C TYR A 13 -0.99 7.43 -19.86
N GLN A 14 -2.20 7.11 -20.31
CA GLN A 14 -2.47 6.83 -21.72
C GLN A 14 -2.21 8.05 -22.62
N ALA A 15 -2.57 9.25 -22.16
CA ALA A 15 -2.31 10.49 -22.90
C ALA A 15 -0.80 10.74 -23.11
N ARG A 16 0.01 10.42 -22.09
CA ARG A 16 1.47 10.60 -22.10
C ARG A 16 2.20 9.50 -22.88
N TYR A 17 1.91 8.24 -22.60
CA TYR A 17 2.68 7.09 -23.08
C TYR A 17 2.08 6.40 -24.31
N LYS A 18 0.86 6.76 -24.69
CA LYS A 18 0.13 6.19 -25.84
C LYS A 18 -0.22 4.70 -25.74
N HIS A 19 -0.01 4.12 -24.56
CA HIS A 19 -0.40 2.77 -24.17
C HIS A 19 -1.18 2.82 -22.86
N SER A 20 -2.02 1.81 -22.62
CA SER A 20 -2.75 1.72 -21.36
C SER A 20 -1.83 1.19 -20.25
N LEU A 21 -2.10 1.59 -19.00
CA LEU A 21 -1.35 1.08 -17.85
C LEU A 21 -1.47 -0.45 -17.74
N GLU A 22 -2.64 -0.99 -18.08
CA GLU A 22 -2.94 -2.41 -18.09
C GLU A 22 -2.09 -3.17 -19.13
N GLU A 23 -1.90 -2.59 -20.32
CA GLU A 23 -1.03 -3.16 -21.37
C GLU A 23 0.42 -3.23 -20.91
N ASP A 24 0.92 -2.16 -20.29
CA ASP A 24 2.29 -2.11 -19.79
C ASP A 24 2.49 -3.07 -18.60
N VAL A 25 1.52 -3.17 -17.69
CA VAL A 25 1.55 -4.19 -16.61
C VAL A 25 1.53 -5.61 -17.18
N ALA A 26 0.68 -5.87 -18.18
CA ALA A 26 0.56 -7.20 -18.77
C ALA A 26 1.84 -7.66 -19.51
N SER A 27 2.60 -6.72 -20.06
CA SER A 27 3.82 -6.97 -20.83
C SER A 27 5.10 -7.03 -19.98
N HIS A 28 5.20 -6.25 -18.90
CA HIS A 28 6.42 -6.15 -18.08
C HIS A 28 6.49 -7.17 -16.93
N PHE A 29 5.34 -7.74 -16.52
CA PHE A 29 5.29 -8.71 -15.44
C PHE A 29 4.88 -10.09 -15.95
N SER A 30 5.15 -11.14 -15.17
CA SER A 30 4.79 -12.53 -15.49
C SER A 30 4.19 -13.26 -14.29
N GLY A 31 3.58 -14.43 -14.55
CA GLY A 31 3.06 -15.32 -13.50
C GLY A 31 1.97 -14.69 -12.63
N ASP A 32 1.90 -15.13 -11.38
CA ASP A 32 0.88 -14.70 -10.42
C ASP A 32 0.99 -13.22 -10.08
N LEU A 33 2.20 -12.67 -10.06
CA LEU A 33 2.43 -11.25 -9.83
C LEU A 33 1.77 -10.40 -10.92
N ARG A 34 1.89 -10.79 -12.21
CA ARG A 34 1.17 -10.11 -13.30
C ARG A 34 -0.33 -10.17 -13.06
N ASN A 35 -0.87 -11.33 -12.68
CA ASN A 35 -2.31 -11.50 -12.48
C ASN A 35 -2.81 -10.56 -11.36
N LEU A 36 -2.14 -10.56 -10.22
CA LEU A 36 -2.47 -9.68 -9.09
C LEU A 36 -2.41 -8.20 -9.50
N LEU A 37 -1.30 -7.76 -10.11
CA LEU A 37 -1.13 -6.37 -10.51
C LEU A 37 -2.17 -5.96 -11.55
N LEU A 38 -2.43 -6.79 -12.54
CA LEU A 38 -3.41 -6.53 -13.59
C LEU A 38 -4.82 -6.39 -12.99
N LEU A 39 -5.21 -7.27 -12.07
CA LEU A 39 -6.48 -7.16 -11.37
C LEU A 39 -6.55 -5.85 -10.58
N LEU A 40 -5.52 -5.54 -9.77
CA LEU A 40 -5.47 -4.33 -8.95
C LEU A 40 -5.55 -3.04 -9.76
N VAL A 41 -4.82 -2.95 -10.87
CA VAL A 41 -4.88 -1.76 -11.73
C VAL A 41 -6.20 -1.70 -12.49
N SER A 42 -6.82 -2.82 -12.84
CA SER A 42 -8.08 -2.87 -13.58
C SER A 42 -9.31 -2.56 -12.73
N VAL A 43 -9.19 -2.63 -11.40
CA VAL A 43 -10.34 -2.41 -10.51
C VAL A 43 -10.93 -1.01 -10.67
N TYR A 44 -12.25 -0.96 -10.78
CA TYR A 44 -13.05 0.24 -10.56
C TYR A 44 -13.98 0.00 -9.37
N ARG A 45 -13.58 0.44 -8.17
CA ARG A 45 -14.31 0.14 -6.94
C ARG A 45 -15.53 1.03 -6.81
N TYR A 46 -16.66 0.43 -6.46
CA TYR A 46 -17.80 1.18 -5.94
C TYR A 46 -17.48 1.70 -4.54
N GLU A 47 -17.58 3.00 -4.34
CA GLU A 47 -17.33 3.66 -3.06
C GLU A 47 -18.63 3.65 -2.25
N THR A 48 -18.67 2.82 -1.21
CA THR A 48 -19.76 2.73 -0.24
C THR A 48 -19.18 2.43 1.14
N GLU A 49 -19.80 3.03 2.15
CA GLU A 49 -19.51 2.78 3.57
C GLU A 49 -20.38 1.64 4.13
N GLU A 50 -21.37 1.17 3.37
CA GLU A 50 -22.22 0.05 3.77
C GLU A 50 -21.44 -1.27 3.73
N THR A 51 -21.56 -2.06 4.79
CA THR A 51 -20.86 -3.34 4.93
C THR A 51 -21.80 -4.45 5.38
N ASP A 52 -21.60 -5.63 4.81
CA ASP A 52 -22.29 -6.86 5.22
C ASP A 52 -21.37 -7.65 6.15
N LYS A 53 -21.74 -7.68 7.42
CA LYS A 53 -20.98 -8.38 8.47
C LYS A 53 -20.95 -9.89 8.27
N LYS A 54 -22.04 -10.50 7.77
CA LYS A 54 -22.08 -11.95 7.54
C LYS A 54 -21.14 -12.30 6.40
N LEU A 55 -21.17 -11.52 5.32
CA LEU A 55 -20.23 -11.68 4.21
C LEU A 55 -18.78 -11.49 4.68
N ALA A 56 -18.52 -10.47 5.50
CA ALA A 56 -17.18 -10.22 6.02
C ALA A 56 -16.64 -11.37 6.88
N GLN A 57 -17.49 -12.03 7.67
CA GLN A 57 -17.12 -13.22 8.44
C GLN A 57 -16.79 -14.40 7.54
N VAL A 58 -17.64 -14.68 6.54
CA VAL A 58 -17.41 -15.77 5.58
C VAL A 58 -16.14 -15.53 4.77
N GLU A 59 -15.92 -14.30 4.28
CA GLU A 59 -14.73 -13.98 3.51
C GLU A 59 -13.46 -13.98 4.37
N ALA A 60 -13.54 -13.63 5.66
CA ALA A 60 -12.42 -13.78 6.58
C ALA A 60 -12.01 -15.25 6.77
N GLU A 61 -12.99 -16.16 6.86
CA GLU A 61 -12.74 -17.60 6.95
C GLU A 61 -12.09 -18.15 5.67
N ILE A 62 -12.60 -17.77 4.50
CA ILE A 62 -12.00 -18.13 3.21
C ILE A 62 -10.55 -17.64 3.12
N LEU A 63 -10.28 -16.39 3.51
CA LEU A 63 -8.92 -15.83 3.50
C LEU A 63 -8.00 -16.62 4.44
N HIS A 64 -8.49 -16.99 5.63
CA HIS A 64 -7.71 -17.77 6.59
C HIS A 64 -7.36 -19.15 6.04
N ASP A 65 -8.33 -19.86 5.46
CA ASP A 65 -8.09 -21.20 4.93
C ASP A 65 -7.11 -21.18 3.77
N CYS A 66 -7.24 -20.21 2.85
CA CYS A 66 -6.27 -20.04 1.76
C CYS A 66 -4.85 -19.74 2.29
N ILE A 67 -4.72 -18.89 3.31
CA ILE A 67 -3.41 -18.53 3.89
C ILE A 67 -2.80 -19.72 4.64
N LYS A 68 -3.61 -20.44 5.42
CA LYS A 68 -3.20 -21.65 6.15
C LYS A 68 -2.67 -22.72 5.21
N ASP A 69 -3.32 -22.90 4.07
CA ASP A 69 -2.92 -23.85 3.02
C ASP A 69 -1.83 -23.29 2.08
N LYS A 70 -1.28 -22.11 2.37
CA LYS A 70 -0.27 -21.40 1.57
C LYS A 70 -0.68 -21.19 0.11
N SER A 71 -1.98 -21.12 -0.16
CA SER A 71 -2.58 -20.93 -1.47
C SER A 71 -2.81 -19.43 -1.73
N TYR A 72 -1.74 -18.63 -1.67
CA TYR A 72 -1.82 -17.16 -1.69
C TYR A 72 -2.33 -16.58 -3.02
N ASN A 73 -2.17 -17.32 -4.11
CA ASN A 73 -2.64 -16.96 -5.45
C ASN A 73 -4.04 -17.51 -5.76
N HIS A 74 -4.74 -18.08 -4.76
CA HIS A 74 -6.08 -18.63 -4.94
C HIS A 74 -7.07 -17.56 -5.42
N ASP A 75 -7.95 -17.94 -6.35
CA ASP A 75 -8.90 -17.03 -6.99
C ASP A 75 -9.79 -16.30 -5.99
N ASP A 76 -10.10 -16.92 -4.84
CA ASP A 76 -10.87 -16.26 -3.79
C ASP A 76 -10.15 -15.09 -3.13
N ILE A 77 -8.83 -15.21 -2.86
CA ILE A 77 -8.05 -14.07 -2.32
C ILE A 77 -8.11 -12.92 -3.32
N LEU A 78 -7.82 -13.22 -4.60
CA LEU A 78 -7.80 -12.23 -5.66
C LEU A 78 -9.19 -11.60 -5.85
N ARG A 79 -10.25 -12.40 -5.92
CA ARG A 79 -11.64 -11.96 -6.05
C ARG A 79 -12.05 -11.07 -4.89
N ILE A 80 -11.81 -11.49 -3.65
CA ILE A 80 -12.17 -10.70 -2.45
C ILE A 80 -11.46 -9.35 -2.54
N LEU A 81 -10.14 -9.35 -2.71
CA LEU A 81 -9.34 -8.13 -2.73
C LEU A 81 -9.70 -7.20 -3.89
N THR A 82 -10.15 -7.69 -5.04
CA THR A 82 -10.32 -6.87 -6.25
C THR A 82 -11.76 -6.48 -6.56
N THR A 83 -12.75 -7.16 -5.97
CA THR A 83 -14.17 -6.89 -6.26
C THR A 83 -14.92 -6.17 -5.14
N ARG A 84 -14.43 -6.20 -3.91
CA ARG A 84 -15.10 -5.60 -2.74
C ARG A 84 -14.82 -4.10 -2.61
N SER A 85 -15.75 -3.38 -1.99
CA SER A 85 -15.51 -2.00 -1.56
C SER A 85 -14.43 -1.96 -0.48
N LYS A 86 -13.77 -0.81 -0.30
CA LYS A 86 -12.74 -0.67 0.74
C LYS A 86 -13.33 -0.87 2.14
N ALA A 87 -14.50 -0.31 2.42
CA ALA A 87 -15.19 -0.48 3.70
C ALA A 87 -15.48 -1.96 4.01
N GLN A 88 -15.94 -2.73 3.01
CA GLN A 88 -16.18 -4.16 3.16
C GLN A 88 -14.87 -4.93 3.43
N LEU A 89 -13.79 -4.60 2.72
CA LEU A 89 -12.48 -5.23 2.93
C LEU A 89 -11.91 -4.93 4.32
N VAL A 90 -11.99 -3.68 4.78
CA VAL A 90 -11.57 -3.30 6.14
C VAL A 90 -12.35 -4.10 7.18
N THR A 91 -13.66 -4.26 6.99
CA THR A 91 -14.52 -5.06 7.89
C THR A 91 -14.14 -6.54 7.85
N THR A 92 -13.81 -7.07 6.68
CA THR A 92 -13.34 -8.46 6.50
C THR A 92 -12.00 -8.68 7.23
N PHE A 93 -11.04 -7.76 7.08
CA PHE A 93 -9.75 -7.84 7.77
C PHE A 93 -9.88 -7.67 9.28
N TYR A 94 -10.85 -6.87 9.74
CA TYR A 94 -11.18 -6.77 11.16
C TYR A 94 -11.70 -8.10 11.70
N HIS A 95 -12.67 -8.74 11.02
CA HIS A 95 -13.18 -10.04 11.42
C HIS A 95 -12.13 -11.15 11.37
N PHE A 96 -11.22 -11.11 10.39
CA PHE A 96 -10.07 -12.00 10.35
C PHE A 96 -9.23 -11.87 11.63
N LYS A 97 -8.86 -10.64 12.02
CA LYS A 97 -8.07 -10.42 13.24
C LYS A 97 -8.83 -10.83 14.50
N ASP A 98 -10.12 -10.55 14.57
CA ASP A 98 -10.98 -10.89 15.72
C ASP A 98 -11.10 -12.41 15.91
N ALA A 99 -11.27 -13.16 14.81
CA ALA A 99 -11.42 -14.61 14.84
C ALA A 99 -10.10 -15.37 15.09
N TYR A 100 -8.98 -14.89 14.53
CA TYR A 100 -7.71 -15.63 14.51
C TYR A 100 -6.60 -14.99 15.37
N GLY A 101 -6.88 -13.88 16.04
CA GLY A 101 -5.98 -13.19 16.96
C GLY A 101 -4.78 -12.48 16.30
N THR A 102 -4.58 -12.66 15.00
CA THR A 102 -3.44 -12.13 14.26
C THR A 102 -3.92 -11.32 13.05
N PRO A 103 -3.35 -10.13 12.77
CA PRO A 103 -3.66 -9.40 11.54
C PRO A 103 -3.28 -10.22 10.30
N ILE A 104 -4.13 -10.18 9.27
CA ILE A 104 -3.89 -10.89 7.99
C ILE A 104 -2.51 -10.60 7.38
N THR A 105 -2.00 -9.38 7.53
CA THR A 105 -0.68 -8.97 7.02
C THR A 105 0.46 -9.71 7.69
N GLU A 106 0.35 -9.98 8.99
CA GLU A 106 1.32 -10.77 9.76
C GLU A 106 1.19 -12.26 9.46
N SER A 107 -0.03 -12.77 9.19
CA SER A 107 -0.24 -14.15 8.74
C SER A 107 0.41 -14.46 7.39
N LEU A 108 0.58 -13.43 6.55
CA LEU A 108 1.29 -13.53 5.27
C LEU A 108 2.81 -13.42 5.41
N ALA A 109 3.35 -12.94 6.54
CA ALA A 109 4.78 -12.71 6.74
C ALA A 109 5.60 -13.99 6.97
N SER A 110 5.00 -15.17 6.83
CA SER A 110 5.72 -16.44 7.00
C SER A 110 6.57 -16.84 5.78
N ASP A 111 6.52 -16.05 4.69
CA ASP A 111 7.15 -16.33 3.40
C ASP A 111 7.59 -15.01 2.72
N GLU A 112 8.43 -14.24 3.41
CA GLU A 112 8.84 -12.86 3.04
C GLU A 112 9.70 -12.79 1.77
N ASP A 113 10.34 -13.89 1.35
CA ASP A 113 11.17 -13.94 0.14
C ASP A 113 10.34 -13.90 -1.15
N SER A 114 9.02 -14.11 -1.05
CA SER A 114 8.11 -14.11 -2.18
C SER A 114 7.65 -12.70 -2.54
N VAL A 115 8.13 -12.19 -3.67
CA VAL A 115 7.70 -10.90 -4.26
C VAL A 115 6.17 -10.83 -4.41
N PHE A 116 5.52 -11.95 -4.70
CA PHE A 116 4.06 -12.02 -4.80
C PHE A 116 3.40 -11.73 -3.44
N ILE A 117 3.91 -12.33 -2.37
CA ILE A 117 3.38 -12.16 -1.01
C ILE A 117 3.64 -10.74 -0.52
N THR A 118 4.82 -10.18 -0.78
CA THR A 118 5.12 -8.77 -0.50
C THR A 118 4.13 -7.84 -1.22
N ALA A 119 3.83 -8.10 -2.49
CA ALA A 119 2.85 -7.34 -3.26
C ALA A 119 1.42 -7.48 -2.70
N LEU A 120 1.05 -8.69 -2.27
CA LEU A 120 -0.24 -8.97 -1.65
C LEU A 120 -0.40 -8.24 -0.31
N GLN A 121 0.62 -8.28 0.55
CA GLN A 121 0.67 -7.54 1.81
C GLN A 121 0.57 -6.03 1.57
N ALA A 122 1.33 -5.50 0.60
CA ALA A 122 1.28 -4.10 0.22
C ALA A 122 -0.13 -3.70 -0.24
N ALA A 123 -0.80 -4.52 -1.05
CA ALA A 123 -2.18 -4.27 -1.48
C ALA A 123 -3.15 -4.21 -0.30
N ILE A 124 -3.05 -5.16 0.64
CA ILE A 124 -3.88 -5.19 1.85
C ILE A 124 -3.65 -3.95 2.72
N LEU A 125 -2.39 -3.58 2.96
CA LEU A 125 -2.04 -2.39 3.75
C LEU A 125 -2.53 -1.11 3.07
N CYS A 126 -2.36 -0.98 1.74
CA CYS A 126 -2.88 0.15 0.98
C CYS A 126 -4.40 0.28 1.02
N ILE A 127 -5.13 -0.82 1.25
CA ILE A 127 -6.59 -0.82 1.38
C ILE A 127 -6.99 -0.46 2.81
N LYS A 128 -6.31 -1.05 3.80
CA LYS A 128 -6.67 -0.94 5.22
C LYS A 128 -6.22 0.37 5.85
N SER A 129 -4.96 0.74 5.61
CA SER A 129 -4.30 1.90 6.22
C SER A 129 -3.18 2.40 5.29
N PRO A 130 -3.53 3.20 4.26
CA PRO A 130 -2.56 3.76 3.32
C PRO A 130 -1.42 4.50 4.02
N GLU A 131 -1.71 5.24 5.09
CA GLU A 131 -0.72 5.99 5.85
C GLU A 131 0.29 5.08 6.56
N GLU A 132 -0.16 3.93 7.09
CA GLU A 132 0.75 2.94 7.70
C GLU A 132 1.67 2.28 6.66
N TYR A 133 1.16 2.03 5.44
CA TYR A 133 1.98 1.53 4.34
C TYR A 133 3.02 2.54 3.89
N LEU A 134 2.63 3.80 3.72
CA LEU A 134 3.52 4.86 3.27
C LEU A 134 4.59 5.19 4.33
N GLU A 135 4.24 5.12 5.61
CA GLU A 135 5.21 5.22 6.70
C GLU A 135 6.23 4.09 6.64
N MET A 136 5.79 2.85 6.41
CA MET A 136 6.70 1.70 6.26
C MET A 136 7.66 1.90 5.07
N VAL A 137 7.14 2.36 3.92
CA VAL A 137 7.96 2.68 2.74
C VAL A 137 8.99 3.76 3.05
N LEU A 138 8.64 4.80 3.82
CA LEU A 138 9.58 5.85 4.23
C LEU A 138 10.65 5.30 5.17
N SER A 139 10.24 4.51 6.15
CA SER A 139 11.15 3.91 7.11
C SER A 139 12.14 2.99 6.41
N ASP A 140 11.70 2.12 5.51
CA ASP A 140 12.60 1.27 4.71
C ASP A 140 13.54 2.13 3.84
N ALA A 141 13.00 3.17 3.20
CA ALA A 141 13.78 4.08 2.37
C ALA A 141 14.89 4.80 3.17
N ILE A 142 14.63 5.17 4.42
CA ILE A 142 15.57 5.87 5.29
C ILE A 142 16.64 4.92 5.85
N HIS A 143 16.28 3.68 6.19
CA HIS A 143 17.19 2.72 6.83
C HIS A 143 18.13 2.01 5.83
N ASN A 144 17.77 1.99 4.53
CA ASN A 144 18.63 1.42 3.49
C ASN A 144 19.94 2.21 3.33
N HIS A 145 21.05 1.51 3.11
CA HIS A 145 22.38 2.11 3.00
C HIS A 145 22.43 3.12 1.84
N GLY A 146 22.47 4.42 2.17
CA GLY A 146 22.48 5.52 1.20
C GLY A 146 21.13 6.19 0.93
N ALA A 147 20.08 5.76 1.64
CA ALA A 147 18.68 6.14 1.48
C ALA A 147 18.11 5.87 0.08
N ASP A 148 16.97 5.19 -0.01
CA ASP A 148 16.23 5.09 -1.28
C ASP A 148 15.58 6.45 -1.57
N LYS A 149 16.32 7.28 -2.30
CA LYS A 149 15.90 8.64 -2.66
C LYS A 149 14.65 8.64 -3.52
N ASP A 150 14.43 7.63 -4.36
CA ASP A 150 13.27 7.57 -5.24
C ASP A 150 12.00 7.27 -4.43
N ALA A 151 12.07 6.31 -3.49
CA ALA A 151 10.96 6.02 -2.58
C ALA A 151 10.66 7.21 -1.66
N LEU A 152 11.70 7.80 -1.04
CA LEU A 152 11.57 8.96 -0.18
C LEU A 152 10.94 10.15 -0.92
N THR A 153 11.49 10.51 -2.08
CA THR A 153 10.98 11.62 -2.91
C THR A 153 9.54 11.36 -3.34
N ARG A 154 9.22 10.15 -3.81
CA ARG A 154 7.88 9.79 -4.26
C ARG A 154 6.86 9.95 -3.15
N VAL A 155 7.12 9.44 -1.94
CA VAL A 155 6.18 9.56 -0.83
C VAL A 155 6.07 11.02 -0.38
N VAL A 156 7.18 11.70 -0.11
CA VAL A 156 7.14 13.10 0.39
C VAL A 156 6.37 14.01 -0.58
N ILE A 157 6.72 13.99 -1.87
CA ILE A 157 6.08 14.88 -2.86
C ILE A 157 4.60 14.52 -3.06
N THR A 158 4.25 13.24 -3.24
CA THR A 158 2.86 12.87 -3.55
C THR A 158 1.91 13.03 -2.38
N ARG A 159 2.44 13.11 -1.14
CA ARG A 159 1.65 13.21 0.09
C ARG A 159 1.69 14.60 0.74
N ALA A 160 2.63 15.47 0.36
CA ALA A 160 2.83 16.80 0.95
C ALA A 160 1.53 17.61 1.09
N GLU A 161 0.70 17.61 0.05
CA GLU A 161 -0.56 18.37 0.01
C GLU A 161 -1.79 17.52 0.40
N LYS A 162 -1.61 16.32 0.94
CA LYS A 162 -2.70 15.38 1.27
C LYS A 162 -2.74 15.01 2.74
N ASP A 163 -1.81 14.16 3.18
CA ASP A 163 -1.84 13.49 4.48
C ASP A 163 -0.44 13.24 5.06
N LEU A 164 0.59 13.94 4.57
CA LEU A 164 1.96 13.82 5.08
C LEU A 164 2.04 14.07 6.60
N GLY A 165 1.21 14.96 7.15
CA GLY A 165 1.12 15.17 8.60
C GLY A 165 0.78 13.90 9.39
N LYS A 166 -0.20 13.11 8.93
CA LYS A 166 -0.57 11.84 9.56
C LYS A 166 0.56 10.81 9.48
N ILE A 167 1.27 10.79 8.34
CA ILE A 167 2.41 9.90 8.13
C ILE A 167 3.55 10.27 9.10
N LYS A 168 3.81 11.57 9.30
CA LYS A 168 4.79 12.06 10.29
C LYS A 168 4.43 11.65 11.71
N GLU A 169 3.16 11.77 12.10
CA GLU A 169 2.67 11.34 13.41
C GLU A 169 2.84 9.82 13.62
N LEU A 170 2.51 9.02 12.60
CA LEU A 170 2.72 7.57 12.65
C LEU A 170 4.20 7.21 12.76
N HIS A 171 5.07 7.90 12.01
CA HIS A 171 6.52 7.70 12.07
C HIS A 171 7.05 7.98 13.47
N TYR A 172 6.68 9.12 14.05
CA TYR A 172 7.08 9.47 15.41
C TYR A 172 6.57 8.45 16.44
N LYS A 173 5.32 7.99 16.30
CA LYS A 173 4.75 6.97 17.18
C LYS A 173 5.50 5.63 17.10
N ARG A 174 6.02 5.25 15.92
CA ARG A 174 6.73 3.99 15.69
C ARG A 174 8.21 4.05 16.09
N HIS A 175 8.89 5.15 15.79
CA HIS A 175 10.35 5.25 15.89
C HIS A 175 10.83 6.18 17.03
N SER A 176 9.94 6.96 17.64
CA SER A 176 10.27 7.98 18.65
C SER A 176 11.27 9.03 18.17
N VAL A 177 11.35 9.25 16.86
CA VAL A 177 12.19 10.24 16.17
C VAL A 177 11.30 10.91 15.12
N THR A 178 11.47 12.22 14.91
CA THR A 178 10.70 12.92 13.88
C THR A 178 11.17 12.49 12.49
N LEU A 179 10.27 12.55 11.51
CA LEU A 179 10.62 12.18 10.13
C LEU A 179 11.73 13.11 9.58
N GLU A 180 11.73 14.38 9.99
CA GLU A 180 12.73 15.38 9.67
C GLU A 180 14.11 15.01 10.21
N GLU A 181 14.21 14.59 11.48
CA GLU A 181 15.47 14.15 12.06
C GLU A 181 15.99 12.88 11.38
N ALA A 182 15.10 11.94 11.07
CA ALA A 182 15.45 10.71 10.38
C ALA A 182 16.00 10.99 8.97
N VAL A 183 15.35 11.87 8.21
CA VAL A 183 15.80 12.29 6.87
C VAL A 183 17.10 13.09 6.92
N ALA A 184 17.25 14.02 7.85
CA ALA A 184 18.48 14.80 8.02
C ALA A 184 19.69 13.90 8.33
N LYS A 185 19.46 12.78 9.03
CA LYS A 185 20.51 11.80 9.30
C LYS A 185 20.85 10.91 8.09
N ALA A 186 19.87 10.62 7.25
CA ALA A 186 20.00 9.67 6.14
C ALA A 186 20.38 10.33 4.80
N THR A 187 20.25 11.64 4.68
CA THR A 187 20.46 12.40 3.45
C THR A 187 21.47 13.53 3.66
N SER A 188 21.94 14.16 2.58
CA SER A 188 22.87 15.30 2.68
C SER A 188 22.76 16.25 1.48
N GLY A 189 23.23 17.48 1.68
CA GLY A 189 23.33 18.53 0.65
C GLY A 189 21.98 19.07 0.20
N ASP A 190 21.92 19.61 -1.03
CA ASP A 190 20.71 20.27 -1.55
C ASP A 190 19.47 19.35 -1.56
N TYR A 191 19.68 18.04 -1.70
CA TYR A 191 18.60 17.06 -1.64
C TYR A 191 17.99 16.97 -0.23
N GLU A 192 18.82 16.96 0.81
CA GLU A 192 18.34 17.00 2.20
C GLU A 192 17.53 18.27 2.43
N THR A 193 18.09 19.44 2.08
CA THR A 193 17.41 20.73 2.23
C THR A 193 16.05 20.72 1.55
N PHE A 194 15.99 20.27 0.29
CA PHE A 194 14.75 20.20 -0.47
C PHE A 194 13.69 19.32 0.20
N ILE A 195 14.04 18.10 0.64
CA ILE A 195 13.09 17.20 1.29
C ILE A 195 12.64 17.77 2.65
N LEU A 196 13.56 18.34 3.44
CA LEU A 196 13.22 18.94 4.73
C LEU A 196 12.28 20.14 4.59
N THR A 197 12.46 20.96 3.54
CA THR A 197 11.53 22.05 3.22
C THR A 197 10.12 21.49 2.93
N LEU A 198 10.02 20.42 2.14
CA LEU A 198 8.73 19.77 1.86
C LEU A 198 8.10 19.12 3.10
N LEU A 199 8.92 18.71 4.07
CA LEU A 199 8.46 18.21 5.37
C LEU A 199 7.98 19.34 6.30
N GLY A 200 8.16 20.60 5.92
CA GLY A 200 7.76 21.78 6.69
C GLY A 200 8.75 22.17 7.79
N LYS A 201 10.03 21.78 7.66
CA LYS A 201 11.10 22.30 8.52
C LYS A 201 11.37 23.75 8.11
N GLU A 202 10.97 24.71 8.95
CA GLU A 202 11.30 26.12 8.74
C GLU A 202 12.78 26.35 9.09
N ASP A 203 13.51 27.02 8.19
CA ASP A 203 14.85 27.51 8.49
C ASP A 203 14.72 28.63 9.54
N HIS A 204 15.29 28.42 10.73
CA HIS A 204 15.48 29.47 11.73
C HIS A 204 16.84 30.14 11.56
#